data_AF-A0A519F9R6-F1
#
_entry.id   AF-A0A519F9R6-F1
#
_cell.length_a   1.000
_cell.length_b   1.000
_cell.length_c   1.000
_cell.angle_alpha   90.00
_cell.angle_beta   90.00
_cell.angle_gamma   90.00
#
_symmetry.space_group_name_H-M   'P 1'
#
loop_
_entity.id
_entity.type
_entity.pdbx_description
1 polymer ?
#
loop_
_entity_poly.entity_id
_entity_poly.type
_entity_poly.pdbx_seq_one_letter_code
_entity_poly.pdbx_strand_id
1 'polypeptide(L)' 'MADPALPRPQSKPGYAVAEEGVVILEGPGSLAVTMTADAASRTGQSLLDAAAVARSQLRGEMDSWPDPALY' A
#
# COMPACT_ATOMS: atom_id res chain seq x y z
N MET A 1 28.51 -5.16 -8.54
CA MET A 1 27.22 -5.31 -9.24
C MET A 1 26.17 -4.69 -8.35
N ALA A 2 25.53 -3.60 -8.79
CA ALA A 2 24.40 -3.04 -8.06
C ALA A 2 23.25 -4.04 -8.11
N ASP A 3 22.73 -4.41 -6.93
CA ASP A 3 21.49 -5.16 -6.80
C ASP A 3 20.39 -4.37 -7.55
N PRO A 4 19.68 -4.95 -8.55
CA PRO A 4 18.68 -4.21 -9.30
C PRO A 4 17.65 -3.67 -8.32
N ALA A 5 17.72 -2.34 -8.12
CA ALA A 5 17.12 -1.63 -7.01
C ALA A 5 15.71 -2.15 -6.68
N LEU A 6 15.60 -2.89 -5.58
CA LEU A 6 14.31 -3.30 -5.04
C LEU A 6 13.41 -2.05 -4.97
N PRO A 7 12.18 -2.11 -5.52
CA PRO A 7 11.27 -0.98 -5.47
C PRO A 7 11.12 -0.53 -4.01
N ARG A 8 11.55 0.71 -3.73
CA ARG A 8 11.36 1.28 -2.40
C ARG A 8 9.87 1.52 -2.18
N PRO A 9 9.32 1.24 -0.99
CA PRO A 9 7.95 1.59 -0.67
C PRO A 9 7.69 3.07 -0.94
N GLN A 10 6.62 3.34 -1.68
CA GLN A 10 6.20 4.70 -2.01
C GLN A 10 5.43 5.31 -0.84
N SER A 11 5.80 6.52 -0.43
CA SER A 11 5.19 7.21 0.72
C SER A 11 4.16 8.26 0.34
N LYS A 12 4.12 8.68 -0.94
CA LYS A 12 3.08 9.58 -1.45
C LYS A 12 1.81 8.78 -1.77
N PRO A 13 0.61 9.27 -1.43
CA PRO A 13 -0.63 8.63 -1.84
C PRO A 13 -0.86 8.80 -3.35
N GLY A 14 -1.65 7.90 -3.94
CA GLY A 14 -2.26 8.12 -5.25
C GLY A 14 -3.45 9.08 -5.17
N TYR A 15 -3.89 9.58 -6.32
CA TYR A 15 -5.04 10.46 -6.48
C TYR A 15 -6.06 9.80 -7.40
N ALA A 16 -7.35 9.85 -7.04
CA ALA A 16 -8.42 9.25 -7.84
C ALA A 16 -9.42 10.32 -8.31
N VAL A 17 -9.79 10.27 -9.58
CA VAL A 17 -10.81 11.14 -10.19
C VAL A 17 -11.90 10.31 -10.86
N ALA A 18 -13.12 10.84 -10.89
CA ALA A 18 -14.22 10.26 -11.65
C ALA A 18 -14.41 11.05 -12.95
N GLU A 19 -14.41 10.35 -14.08
CA GLU A 19 -14.62 10.92 -15.41
C GLU A 19 -15.47 9.96 -16.23
N GLU A 20 -16.55 10.44 -16.88
CA GLU A 20 -17.39 9.66 -17.80
C GLU A 20 -17.85 8.28 -17.26
N GLY A 21 -18.15 8.18 -15.96
CA GLY A 21 -18.64 6.94 -15.33
C GLY A 21 -17.56 5.91 -14.98
N VAL A 22 -16.29 6.24 -15.20
CA VAL A 22 -15.13 5.46 -14.73
C VAL A 22 -14.35 6.23 -13.67
N VAL A 23 -13.49 5.52 -12.96
CA VAL A 23 -12.55 6.08 -11.98
C VAL A 23 -11.14 5.91 -12.52
N ILE A 24 -10.36 6.99 -12.53
CA ILE A 24 -8.95 6.97 -12.89
C ILE A 24 -8.15 7.14 -11.60
N LEU A 25 -7.36 6.13 -11.24
CA LEU A 25 -6.43 6.15 -10.12
C LEU A 25 -5.02 6.42 -10.63
N GLU A 26 -4.48 7.58 -10.28
CA GLU A 26 -3.11 7.99 -10.58
C GLU A 26 -2.21 7.70 -9.38
N GLY A 27 -1.21 6.86 -9.55
CA GLY A 27 -0.15 6.71 -8.56
C GLY A 27 0.91 7.82 -8.71
N PRO A 28 1.65 8.17 -7.64
CA PRO A 28 2.86 8.99 -7.77
C PRO A 28 3.87 8.26 -8.70
N GLY A 29 3.90 8.67 -9.96
CA GLY A 29 4.63 8.02 -11.05
C GLY A 29 3.93 8.22 -12.40
N SER A 30 4.14 7.30 -13.35
CA SER A 30 3.56 7.33 -14.71
C SER A 30 2.52 6.23 -14.97
N LEU A 31 1.99 5.60 -13.92
CA LEU A 31 0.97 4.55 -14.04
C LEU A 31 -0.37 5.05 -13.54
N ALA A 32 -1.33 5.15 -14.46
CA ALA A 32 -2.73 5.37 -14.17
C ALA A 32 -3.51 4.08 -14.44
N VAL A 33 -4.50 3.80 -13.61
CA VAL A 33 -5.42 2.66 -13.79
C VAL A 33 -6.84 3.19 -13.93
N THR A 34 -7.52 2.82 -15.00
CA THR A 34 -8.95 3.10 -15.17
C THR A 34 -9.78 1.92 -14.67
N MET A 35 -10.80 2.21 -13.85
CA MET A 35 -11.63 1.22 -13.17
C MET A 35 -13.11 1.58 -13.34
N THR A 36 -13.99 0.59 -13.29
CA THR A 36 -15.40 0.85 -13.04
C THR A 36 -15.60 1.38 -11.61
N ALA A 37 -16.71 2.05 -11.33
CA ALA A 37 -17.02 2.53 -9.99
C ALA A 37 -17.04 1.41 -8.93
N ASP A 38 -17.58 0.23 -9.25
CA ASP A 38 -17.59 -0.92 -8.34
C ASP A 38 -16.17 -1.43 -8.06
N ALA A 39 -15.35 -1.60 -9.11
CA ALA A 39 -13.98 -2.05 -8.97
C ALA A 39 -13.17 -1.07 -8.10
N ALA A 40 -13.29 0.24 -8.36
CA ALA A 40 -12.60 1.27 -7.58
C ALA A 40 -13.00 1.23 -6.10
N SER A 41 -14.30 1.07 -5.80
CA SER A 41 -14.80 1.00 -4.43
C SER A 41 -14.21 -0.19 -3.66
N ARG A 42 -14.20 -1.37 -4.30
CA ARG A 42 -13.66 -2.61 -3.71
C ARG A 42 -12.14 -2.54 -3.55
N THR A 43 -11.43 -1.96 -4.51
CA THR A 43 -9.98 -1.72 -4.41
C THR A 43 -9.66 -0.77 -3.27
N GLY A 44 -10.39 0.34 -3.15
CA GLY A 44 -10.21 1.28 -2.04
C GLY A 44 -10.36 0.60 -0.68
N GLN A 45 -11.39 -0.22 -0.50
CA GLN A 45 -11.58 -0.98 0.74
C GLN A 45 -10.42 -1.95 0.99
N SER A 46 -10.00 -2.71 -0.02
CA SER A 46 -8.88 -3.65 0.11
C SER A 46 -7.57 -2.94 0.49
N LEU A 47 -7.33 -1.72 0.00
CA LEU A 47 -6.16 -0.92 0.38
C LEU A 47 -6.21 -0.47 1.84
N LEU A 48 -7.38 -0.07 2.35
CA LEU A 48 -7.56 0.31 3.75
C LEU A 48 -7.32 -0.89 4.68
N ASP A 49 -7.87 -2.05 4.34
CA ASP A 49 -7.71 -3.29 5.10
C ASP A 49 -6.24 -3.71 5.14
N ALA A 50 -5.56 -3.71 3.99
CA ALA A 50 -4.14 -4.01 3.89
C ALA A 50 -3.27 -3.02 4.69
N ALA A 51 -3.58 -1.72 4.66
CA ALA A 51 -2.87 -0.71 5.43
C ALA A 51 -3.01 -0.93 6.95
N ALA A 52 -4.18 -1.38 7.42
CA ALA A 52 -4.38 -1.74 8.82
C ALA A 52 -3.48 -2.92 9.24
N VAL A 53 -3.43 -3.97 8.40
CA VAL A 53 -2.56 -5.14 8.63
C VAL A 53 -1.09 -4.73 8.66
N ALA A 54 -0.62 -3.95 7.69
CA ALA A 54 0.78 -3.50 7.64
C ALA A 54 1.19 -2.70 8.89
N ARG A 55 0.30 -1.83 9.40
CA ARG A 55 0.54 -1.10 10.66
C ARG A 55 0.61 -2.03 11.87
N SER A 56 -0.16 -3.12 11.87
CA SER A 56 -0.09 -4.13 12.93
C SER A 56 1.23 -4.90 12.90
N GLN A 57 1.71 -5.25 11.70
CA GLN A 57 2.98 -5.95 11.52
C GLN A 57 4.16 -5.14 12.06
N LEU A 58 4.21 -3.84 11.76
CA LEU A 58 5.25 -2.93 12.28
C LEU A 58 5.25 -2.82 13.81
N ARG A 59 4.12 -3.06 14.48
CA ARG A 59 4.04 -3.09 15.94
C ARG A 59 4.46 -4.45 16.52
N GLY A 60 4.08 -5.55 15.88
CA GLY A 60 4.41 -6.90 16.35
C GLY A 60 5.89 -7.28 16.22
N GLU A 61 6.62 -6.66 15.28
CA GLU A 61 8.06 -6.89 15.13
C GLU A 61 8.86 -6.48 16.38
N MET A 62 8.38 -5.49 17.15
CA MET A 62 8.99 -5.04 18.41
C MET A 62 8.78 -5.99 19.60
N ASP A 63 7.75 -6.85 19.57
CA ASP A 63 7.45 -7.81 20.66
C ASP A 63 8.15 -9.18 20.46
N SER A 64 8.78 -9.41 19.31
CA SER A 64 9.36 -10.71 18.94
C SER A 64 10.84 -10.91 19.30
N TRP A 65 11.50 -9.92 19.92
CA TRP A 65 12.87 -10.09 20.42
C TRP A 65 12.85 -10.75 21.81
N PRO A 66 13.42 -11.96 22.00
CA PRO A 66 13.52 -12.56 23.32
C PRO A 66 14.45 -11.72 24.21
N ASP A 67 14.07 -11.50 25.46
CA ASP A 67 14.87 -10.77 26.44
C ASP A 67 16.24 -11.48 26.63
N PRO A 68 17.37 -10.85 26.27
CA PRO A 68 18.69 -11.46 26.40
C PRO A 68 19.10 -11.69 27.86
N ALA A 69 18.33 -11.22 28.84
CA ALA A 69 18.56 -11.47 30.27
C ALA A 69 18.10 -12.86 30.75
N LEU A 70 17.51 -13.70 29.88
CA LEU A 70 17.08 -15.06 30.21
C LEU A 70 18.10 -16.17 29.87
N TYR A 71 19.37 -15.81 29.62
CA TYR A 71 20.49 -16.75 29.39
C TYR A 71 21.69 -16.37 30.27
#